data_AF-Q76IP4-F1
#
_entry.id   AF-Q76IP4-F1
#
_cell.length_a   1.000
_cell.length_b   1.000
_cell.length_c   1.000
_cell.angle_alpha   90.00
_cell.angle_beta   90.00
_cell.angle_gamma   90.00
#
_symmetry.space_group_name_H-M   'P 1'
#
loop_
_entity.id
_entity.type
_entity.pdbx_description
1 polymer ?
#
loop_
_entity_poly.entity_id
_entity_poly.type
_entity_poly.pdbx_seq_one_letter_code
_entity_poly.pdbx_strand_id
1 'polypeptide(L)' 'MCPGLTSAGASLPEAPGLEKGTIVVINAENKENALAIGELMMSTEEIKSINKGHGVELIHHLGDPLWHFTL' A
#
# COMPACT_ATOMS: atom_id res chain seq x y z
N MET A 1 3.83 4.03 5.23
CA MET A 1 4.74 5.19 5.18
C MET A 1 5.52 5.18 3.88
N CYS A 2 5.79 6.34 3.27
CA CYS A 2 6.48 6.42 1.97
C CYS A 2 7.87 5.73 1.95
N PRO A 3 8.74 5.87 2.97
CA PRO A 3 10.04 5.19 2.98
C PRO A 3 9.97 3.66 2.91
N GLY A 4 8.89 3.06 3.41
CA GLY A 4 8.68 1.62 3.27
C GLY A 4 8.41 1.21 1.82
N LEU A 5 7.73 2.08 1.05
CA LEU A 5 7.32 1.85 -0.35
C LEU A 5 8.40 2.21 -1.37
N THR A 6 9.47 2.87 -0.94
CA THR A 6 10.62 3.25 -1.78
C THR A 6 11.93 2.60 -1.31
N SER A 7 11.85 1.61 -0.42
CA SER A 7 13.01 0.86 0.04
C SER A 7 13.50 -0.13 -1.03
N ALA A 8 14.70 -0.69 -0.89
CA ALA A 8 15.31 -1.55 -1.92
C ALA A 8 14.48 -2.81 -2.25
N GLY A 9 13.69 -3.32 -1.30
CA GLY A 9 12.80 -4.47 -1.50
C GLY A 9 11.35 -4.09 -1.84
N ALA A 10 11.05 -2.79 -1.95
CA ALA A 10 9.72 -2.33 -2.28
C ALA A 10 9.54 -2.15 -3.78
N SER A 11 8.30 -2.32 -4.24
CA SER A 11 7.91 -2.08 -5.61
C SER A 11 6.64 -1.26 -5.65
N LEU A 12 6.65 -0.21 -6.47
CA LEU A 12 5.50 0.61 -6.80
C LEU A 12 5.25 0.49 -8.31
N PRO A 13 3.99 0.59 -8.76
CA PRO A 13 3.65 0.56 -10.19
C PRO A 13 4.52 1.49 -11.03
N GLU A 14 4.83 1.07 -12.26
CA GLU A 14 5.54 1.91 -13.24
C GLU A 14 4.61 3.01 -13.78
N ALA A 15 5.20 4.05 -14.39
CA ALA A 15 4.46 5.19 -14.94
C ALA A 15 3.41 4.71 -15.97
N PRO A 16 2.19 5.27 -15.98
CA PRO A 16 1.77 6.51 -15.31
C PRO A 16 1.40 6.37 -13.82
N GLY A 17 1.65 5.21 -13.20
CA GLY A 17 1.42 5.02 -11.77
C GLY A 17 -0.05 4.94 -11.40
N LEU A 18 -0.35 5.24 -10.14
CA LEU A 18 -1.69 5.31 -9.59
C LEU A 18 -1.90 6.66 -8.89
N GLU A 19 -3.10 7.20 -9.07
CA GLU A 19 -3.50 8.47 -8.50
C GLU A 19 -3.87 8.37 -7.02
N LYS A 20 -3.81 9.50 -6.33
CA LYS A 20 -4.35 9.64 -4.97
C LYS A 20 -5.83 9.23 -4.94
N GLY A 21 -6.23 8.54 -3.88
CA GLY A 21 -7.58 8.01 -3.68
C GLY A 21 -7.82 6.63 -4.31
N THR A 22 -6.83 6.08 -5.02
CA THR A 22 -6.94 4.73 -5.58
C THR A 22 -6.89 3.69 -4.47
N ILE A 23 -7.85 2.75 -4.50
CA ILE A 23 -7.83 1.58 -3.62
C ILE A 23 -6.80 0.57 -4.13
N VAL A 24 -5.92 0.13 -3.25
CA VAL A 24 -4.78 -0.73 -3.55
C VAL A 24 -4.73 -1.93 -2.62
N VAL A 25 -4.15 -3.01 -3.12
CA VAL A 25 -3.73 -4.16 -2.30
C VAL A 25 -2.27 -4.00 -1.90
N ILE A 26 -1.94 -4.38 -0.67
CA ILE A 26 -0.59 -4.36 -0.15
C ILE A 26 -0.05 -5.79 -0.16
N ASN A 27 0.96 -6.02 -0.99
CA ASN A 27 1.67 -7.29 -1.10
C ASN A 27 3.00 -7.23 -0.34
N ALA A 28 3.58 -8.40 -0.06
CA ALA A 28 4.91 -8.53 0.50
C ALA A 28 5.74 -9.53 -0.31
N GLU A 29 7.05 -9.30 -0.34
CA GLU A 29 7.99 -10.23 -0.96
C GLU A 29 7.83 -11.64 -0.35
N ASN A 30 7.87 -12.67 -1.20
CA ASN A 30 7.71 -14.07 -0.81
C ASN A 30 6.35 -14.42 -0.17
N LYS A 31 5.31 -13.61 -0.43
CA LYS A 31 3.91 -13.93 -0.09
C LYS A 31 3.07 -13.98 -1.36
N GLU A 32 2.33 -15.07 -1.53
CA GLU A 32 1.41 -15.25 -2.65
C GLU A 32 0.16 -14.38 -2.50
N ASN A 33 -0.35 -14.26 -1.26
CA ASN A 33 -1.57 -13.53 -0.97
C ASN A 33 -1.28 -12.11 -0.47
N ALA A 34 -2.19 -11.19 -0.78
CA ALA A 34 -2.17 -9.82 -0.26
C ALA A 34 -2.32 -9.81 1.26
N LEU A 35 -1.64 -8.88 1.93
CA LEU A 35 -1.65 -8.74 3.38
C LEU A 35 -2.65 -7.70 3.87
N ALA A 36 -3.02 -6.74 3.02
CA ALA A 36 -3.92 -5.65 3.37
C ALA A 36 -4.56 -4.99 2.14
N ILE A 37 -5.58 -4.19 2.41
CA ILE A 37 -6.23 -3.25 1.50
C ILE A 37 -6.04 -1.85 2.05
N GLY A 38 -5.73 -0.89 1.20
CA GLY A 38 -5.59 0.52 1.59
C GLY A 38 -5.96 1.48 0.49
N GLU A 39 -5.95 2.77 0.81
CA GLU A 39 -6.18 3.89 -0.10
C GLU A 39 -4.91 4.74 -0.22
N LEU A 40 -4.57 5.15 -1.44
CA LEU A 40 -3.44 6.06 -1.67
C LEU A 40 -3.73 7.46 -1.14
N MET A 41 -2.88 7.96 -0.24
CA MET A 41 -2.98 9.32 0.31
C MET A 41 -2.25 10.38 -0.53
N MET A 42 -1.45 9.94 -1.49
CA MET A 42 -0.73 10.71 -2.51
C MET A 42 -0.49 9.78 -3.73
N SER A 43 -0.20 10.32 -4.92
CA SER A 43 0.05 9.47 -6.09
C SER A 43 1.34 8.65 -5.94
N THR A 44 1.49 7.55 -6.70
CA THR A 44 2.71 6.72 -6.61
C THR A 44 3.98 7.47 -6.99
N GLU A 45 3.86 8.47 -7.86
CA GLU A 45 4.90 9.38 -8.28
C GLU A 45 5.32 10.29 -7.12
N GLU A 46 4.35 10.86 -6.40
CA GLU A 46 4.58 11.65 -5.19
C GLU A 46 5.23 10.81 -4.09
N ILE A 47 4.82 9.54 -3.91
CA ILE A 47 5.44 8.61 -2.94
C ILE A 47 6.93 8.45 -3.26
N LYS A 48 7.27 8.21 -4.54
CA LYS A 48 8.65 8.05 -5.01
C LYS A 48 9.49 9.32 -4.83
N SER A 49 8.93 10.49 -5.18
CA SER A 49 9.69 11.74 -5.19
C SER A 49 9.83 12.38 -3.80
N ILE A 50 8.77 12.36 -2.99
CA ILE A 50 8.76 13.02 -1.67
C ILE A 50 9.43 12.12 -0.62
N ASN A 51 9.20 10.81 -0.68
CA ASN A 51 9.77 9.82 0.24
C ASN A 51 9.61 10.20 1.73
N LYS A 52 8.48 10.79 2.11
CA LYS A 52 8.18 11.21 3.49
C LYS A 52 6.67 11.20 3.74
N GLY A 53 6.28 10.81 4.95
CA GLY A 53 4.88 10.84 5.38
C GLY A 53 4.09 9.56 5.06
N HIS A 54 2.77 9.68 5.11
CA HIS A 54 1.81 8.58 4.90
C HIS A 54 1.45 8.48 3.42
N GLY A 55 1.91 7.41 2.74
CA GLY A 55 1.59 7.18 1.33
C GLY A 55 0.31 6.36 1.10
N VAL A 56 -0.02 5.47 2.03
CA VAL A 56 -1.21 4.61 1.98
C VAL A 56 -1.88 4.66 3.36
N GLU A 57 -3.19 4.86 3.38
CA GLU A 57 -4.06 4.66 4.55
C GLU A 57 -4.61 3.23 4.52
N LEU A 58 -4.57 2.54 5.66
CA LEU A 58 -4.88 1.11 5.77
C LEU A 58 -6.37 0.94 6.10
N ILE A 59 -7.10 0.22 5.24
CA ILE A 59 -8.55 0.01 5.39
C ILE A 59 -8.83 -1.34 6.08
N HIS A 60 -8.16 -2.40 5.62
CA HIS A 60 -8.30 -3.75 6.14
C HIS A 60 -6.95 -4.47 6.09
N HIS A 61 -6.66 -5.32 7.08
CA HIS A 61 -5.46 -6.16 7.04
C HIS A 61 -5.69 -7.55 7.60
N LEU A 62 -4.78 -8.45 7.23
CA LEU A 62 -4.71 -9.81 7.77
C LEU A 62 -4.67 -9.77 9.31
N GLY A 63 -5.60 -10.46 9.94
CA GLY A 63 -5.71 -10.57 11.40
C GLY A 63 -6.39 -9.40 12.11
N ASP A 64 -6.99 -8.45 11.39
CA ASP A 64 -7.85 -7.44 12.01
C ASP A 64 -9.22 -8.03 12.46
N PRO A 65 -10.07 -7.27 13.17
CA PRO A 65 -11.37 -7.78 13.61
C PRO A 65 -12.28 -8.24 12.47
N LEU A 66 -12.20 -7.62 11.29
CA LEU A 66 -12.99 -8.01 10.12
C LEU A 66 -12.49 -9.34 9.53
N TRP A 67 -11.18 -9.60 9.55
CA TRP A 67 -10.62 -10.88 9.13
C TRP A 67 -11.16 -12.07 9.95
N HIS A 68 -11.33 -11.86 11.26
CA HIS A 68 -11.84 -12.87 12.18
C HIS A 68 -13.37 -12.92 12.26
N PHE A 69 -14.05 -11.97 11.61
CA PHE A 69 -15.50 -11.91 11.62
C PHE A 69 -16.08 -13.13 10.89
N THR A 70 -16.87 -13.91 11.61
CA THR A 70 -17.63 -15.04 11.08
C THR A 70 -19.10 -14.81 11.40
N LEU A 71 -19.98 -15.02 10.42
CA LEU A 71 -21.43 -14.86 10.55
C LEU A 71 -22.07 -15.99 11.36
#